data_AF-A0A067NFJ7-F1
#
_entry.id   AF-A0A067NFJ7-F1
#
_cell.length_a   1.000
_cell.length_b   1.000
_cell.length_c   1.000
_cell.angle_alpha   90.00
_cell.angle_beta   90.00
_cell.angle_gamma   90.00
#
_symmetry.space_group_name_H-M   'P 1'
#
loop_
_entity.id
_entity.type
_entity.pdbx_description
1 polymer ?
#
loop_
_entity_poly.entity_id
_entity_poly.type
_entity_poly.pdbx_seq_one_letter_code
_entity_poly.pdbx_strand_id
1 'polypeptide(L)'
;MSIPPPDGWDSREKRSFSLRKKMGLPRASHGLYRAIVCNVEINAYLAGLDVLKNIWDQDSDTLERVLARGRTQFPYLALERFPENWPQIVILQAYFRRQRNILVWNMFRRMHEISDGGRPAD
;
A
#
# COMPACT_ATOMS: atom_id res chain seq x y z
N MET A 1 12.46 10.05 12.76
CA MET A 1 13.50 9.03 12.55
C MET A 1 13.32 8.42 11.17
N SER A 2 14.39 8.13 10.42
CA SER A 2 14.30 7.45 9.11
C SER A 2 14.22 5.94 9.36
N ILE A 3 13.14 5.29 8.90
CA ILE A 3 13.02 3.83 8.93
C ILE A 3 13.77 3.31 7.68
N PRO A 4 14.92 2.62 7.84
CA PRO A 4 15.66 2.12 6.70
C PRO A 4 14.86 1.05 5.93
N PRO A 5 15.05 0.92 4.61
CA PRO A 5 14.51 -0.20 3.86
C PRO A 5 15.14 -1.52 4.36
N PRO A 6 14.42 -2.66 4.28
CA PRO A 6 14.92 -3.92 4.80
C PRO A 6 16.09 -4.47 3.97
N ASP A 7 16.94 -5.27 4.62
CA ASP A 7 18.06 -5.94 3.95
C ASP A 7 17.61 -6.81 2.76
N GLY A 8 18.30 -6.66 1.62
CA GLY A 8 17.96 -7.31 0.36
C GLY A 8 16.80 -6.66 -0.41
N TRP A 9 16.41 -5.43 -0.04
CA TRP A 9 15.51 -4.59 -0.83
C TRP A 9 16.27 -3.95 -2.01
N ASP A 10 16.42 -4.70 -3.10
CA ASP A 10 16.87 -4.12 -4.36
C ASP A 10 15.67 -3.50 -5.10
N SER A 11 15.62 -2.17 -5.17
CA SER A 11 14.60 -1.43 -5.92
C SER A 11 14.58 -1.78 -7.42
N ARG A 12 15.59 -2.52 -7.91
CA ARG A 12 15.73 -2.98 -9.29
C ARG A 12 15.25 -4.41 -9.54
N GLU A 13 14.98 -5.24 -8.52
CA GLU A 13 14.41 -6.59 -8.68
C GLU A 13 12.90 -6.55 -8.98
N LYS A 14 12.57 -6.03 -10.17
CA LYS A 14 11.19 -5.80 -10.64
C LYS A 14 10.37 -7.06 -10.97
N ARG A 15 10.80 -8.28 -10.64
CA ARG A 15 10.13 -9.51 -11.15
C ARG A 15 9.69 -10.53 -10.10
N SER A 16 10.09 -10.44 -8.83
CA SER A 16 9.78 -11.53 -7.90
C SER A 16 9.78 -11.17 -6.41
N PHE A 17 9.60 -9.90 -6.03
CA PHE A 17 9.28 -9.56 -4.64
C PHE A 17 7.87 -10.08 -4.30
N SER A 18 7.78 -11.37 -4.00
CA SER A 18 6.58 -11.94 -3.40
C SER A 18 6.63 -11.62 -1.92
N LEU A 19 6.01 -10.50 -1.54
CA LEU A 19 5.85 -10.09 -0.14
C LEU A 19 5.39 -11.27 0.73
N ARG A 20 4.44 -12.08 0.23
CA ARG A 20 4.00 -13.32 0.87
C ARG A 20 5.16 -14.29 1.19
N LYS A 21 6.06 -14.54 0.23
CA LYS A 21 7.24 -15.41 0.43
C LYS A 21 8.20 -14.81 1.45
N LYS A 22 8.47 -13.51 1.38
CA LYS A 22 9.35 -12.81 2.33
C LYS A 22 8.78 -12.77 3.75
N MET A 23 7.46 -12.77 3.89
CA MET A 23 6.79 -12.93 5.19
C MET A 23 6.82 -14.38 5.73
N GLY A 24 7.33 -15.33 4.95
CA GLY A 24 7.36 -16.75 5.31
C GLY A 24 5.99 -17.41 5.31
N LEU A 25 5.02 -16.86 4.55
CA LEU A 25 3.66 -17.40 4.48
C LEU A 25 3.60 -18.59 3.50
N PRO A 26 3.12 -19.77 3.95
CA PRO A 26 2.88 -20.92 3.09
C PRO A 26 1.95 -20.56 1.92
N ARG A 27 2.07 -21.29 0.79
CA ARG A 27 1.21 -21.07 -0.38
C ARG A 27 -0.28 -21.24 -0.08
N ALA A 28 -0.62 -22.15 0.85
CA ALA A 28 -1.98 -22.39 1.33
C ALA A 28 -2.55 -21.25 2.20
N SER A 29 -1.69 -20.35 2.71
CA SER A 29 -2.09 -19.24 3.59
C SER A 29 -2.53 -17.99 2.81
N HIS A 30 -3.18 -18.17 1.65
CA HIS A 30 -3.62 -17.04 0.83
C HIS A 30 -4.64 -16.16 1.55
N GLY A 31 -5.56 -16.76 2.31
CA GLY A 31 -6.53 -16.04 3.13
C GLY A 31 -5.86 -15.15 4.19
N LEU A 32 -4.85 -15.67 4.89
CA LEU A 32 -4.09 -14.91 5.90
C LEU A 32 -3.34 -13.73 5.27
N TYR A 33 -2.66 -13.96 4.14
CA TYR A 33 -1.99 -12.88 3.41
C TYR A 33 -2.97 -11.77 3.02
N ARG A 34 -4.14 -12.13 2.48
CA ARG A 34 -5.17 -11.16 2.10
C ARG A 34 -5.72 -10.40 3.30
N ALA A 35 -5.91 -11.07 4.43
CA ALA A 35 -6.39 -10.44 5.66
C ALA A 35 -5.41 -9.40 6.20
N ILE A 36 -4.10 -9.70 6.19
CA ILE A 36 -3.04 -8.77 6.57
C ILE A 36 -3.04 -7.54 5.64
N VAL A 37 -3.06 -7.77 4.32
CA VAL A 37 -3.11 -6.67 3.34
C VAL A 37 -4.32 -5.79 3.57
N CYS A 38 -5.50 -6.39 3.71
CA CYS A 38 -6.75 -5.67 3.94
C CYS A 38 -6.68 -4.80 5.21
N ASN A 39 -6.16 -5.35 6.31
CA ASN A 39 -6.05 -4.61 7.57
C ASN A 39 -5.14 -3.38 7.45
N VAL A 40 -3.96 -3.54 6.85
CA VAL A 40 -3.01 -2.44 6.67
C VAL A 40 -3.61 -1.35 5.76
N GLU A 41 -4.27 -1.74 4.67
CA GLU A 41 -4.93 -0.80 3.75
C GLU A 41 -6.09 -0.04 4.41
N ILE A 42 -6.91 -0.71 5.22
CA ILE A 42 -8.00 -0.07 5.98
C ILE A 42 -7.42 0.93 6.98
N ASN A 43 -6.37 0.59 7.70
CA ASN A 43 -5.76 1.50 8.67
C ASN A 43 -5.18 2.75 7.98
N ALA A 44 -4.56 2.60 6.80
CA ALA A 44 -4.09 3.73 6.01
C ALA A 44 -5.23 4.63 5.52
N TYR A 45 -6.31 4.02 5.01
CA TYR A 45 -7.49 4.73 4.56
C TYR A 45 -8.15 5.52 5.71
N LEU A 46 -8.38 4.87 6.85
CA LEU A 46 -9.01 5.49 8.03
C LEU A 46 -8.14 6.59 8.64
N ALA A 47 -6.81 6.49 8.53
CA ALA A 47 -5.89 7.53 8.99
C ALA A 47 -5.77 8.71 8.00
N GLY A 48 -6.34 8.61 6.80
CA GLY A 48 -6.31 9.68 5.81
C GLY A 48 -4.94 9.90 5.18
N LEU A 49 -4.12 8.84 5.02
CA LEU A 49 -2.85 8.97 4.31
C LEU A 49 -3.08 9.39 2.84
N ASP A 50 -2.25 10.33 2.38
CA ASP A 50 -2.36 10.88 1.03
C ASP A 50 -1.76 9.91 0.01
N VAL A 51 -2.62 9.23 -0.72
CA VAL A 51 -2.23 8.23 -1.73
C VAL A 51 -1.48 8.82 -2.92
N LEU A 52 -1.52 10.15 -3.13
CA LEU A 52 -0.79 10.84 -4.20
C LEU A 52 0.68 11.07 -3.85
N LYS A 53 1.01 11.17 -2.56
CA LYS A 53 2.38 11.34 -2.06
C LYS A 53 3.10 9.99 -1.97
N ASN A 54 4.44 10.01 -1.98
CA ASN A 54 5.17 8.79 -1.63
C ASN A 54 4.97 8.47 -0.15
N ILE A 55 5.22 7.21 0.22
CA ILE A 55 5.06 6.76 1.61
C ILE A 55 5.99 7.50 2.58
N TRP A 56 7.17 7.91 2.09
CA TRP A 56 8.18 8.63 2.87
C TRP A 56 7.89 10.13 2.99
N ASP A 57 6.98 10.65 2.17
CA ASP A 57 6.56 12.06 2.17
C ASP A 57 5.25 12.25 2.98
N GLN A 58 4.80 11.21 3.69
CA GLN A 58 3.65 11.27 4.59
C GLN A 58 4.02 11.98 5.90
N ASP A 59 3.01 12.51 6.57
CA ASP A 59 3.14 12.93 7.96
C ASP A 59 3.66 11.77 8.83
N SER A 60 4.78 11.98 9.52
CA SER A 60 5.48 10.93 10.27
C SER A 60 4.60 10.35 11.37
N ASP A 61 3.89 11.19 12.09
CA ASP A 61 3.08 10.80 13.25
C ASP A 61 1.87 9.98 12.79
N THR A 62 1.28 10.34 11.66
CA THR A 62 0.19 9.58 11.06
C THR A 62 0.67 8.24 10.52
N LEU A 63 1.82 8.20 9.82
CA LEU A 63 2.41 6.95 9.33
C LEU A 63 2.76 6.01 10.49
N GLU A 64 3.40 6.51 11.55
CA GLU A 64 3.74 5.72 12.74
C GLU A 64 2.48 5.16 13.42
N ARG A 65 1.41 5.96 13.54
CA ARG A 65 0.13 5.48 14.08
C ARG A 65 -0.50 4.37 13.24
N VAL A 66 -0.44 4.47 11.91
CA VAL A 66 -0.93 3.40 11.01
C VAL A 66 -0.14 2.11 11.23
N LEU A 67 1.19 2.20 11.28
CA LEU A 67 2.08 1.05 11.47
C LEU A 67 1.90 0.40 12.85
N ALA A 68 1.76 1.21 13.90
CA ALA A 68 1.49 0.74 15.26
C ALA A 68 0.13 0.03 15.34
N ARG A 69 -0.91 0.64 14.77
CA ARG A 69 -2.26 0.05 14.77
C ARG A 69 -2.34 -1.27 14.01
N GLY A 70 -1.65 -1.38 12.87
CA GLY A 70 -1.56 -2.63 12.12
C GLY A 70 -0.93 -3.76 12.95
N ARG A 71 0.11 -3.46 13.74
CA ARG A 71 0.72 -4.43 14.67
C ARG A 71 -0.21 -4.82 15.81
N THR A 72 -0.93 -3.87 16.40
CA THR A 72 -1.87 -4.14 17.48
C THR A 72 -3.04 -5.01 17.01
N GLN A 73 -3.53 -4.79 15.78
CA GLN A 73 -4.72 -5.47 15.27
C GLN A 73 -4.41 -6.85 14.63
N PHE A 74 -3.21 -7.03 14.08
CA PHE A 74 -2.79 -8.29 13.48
C PHE A 74 -1.58 -8.87 14.20
N PRO A 75 -1.76 -9.88 15.08
CA PRO A 75 -0.67 -10.52 15.81
C PRO A 75 0.44 -11.10 14.91
N TYR A 76 0.12 -11.42 13.65
CA TYR A 76 1.11 -11.89 12.69
C TYR A 76 2.18 -10.83 12.34
N LEU A 77 1.86 -9.54 12.50
CA LEU A 77 2.77 -8.42 12.27
C LEU A 77 3.56 -8.03 13.52
N ALA A 78 3.48 -8.81 14.60
CA ALA A 78 4.11 -8.49 15.87
C ALA A 78 5.64 -8.34 15.76
N LEU A 79 6.19 -7.58 16.71
CA LEU A 79 7.60 -7.21 16.75
C LEU A 79 8.53 -8.42 16.84
N GLU A 80 8.12 -9.51 17.50
CA GLU A 80 8.96 -10.71 17.59
C GLU A 80 9.23 -11.34 16.23
N ARG A 81 8.28 -11.21 15.29
CA ARG A 81 8.39 -11.76 13.94
C ARG A 81 8.94 -10.75 12.94
N PHE A 82 8.49 -9.50 13.04
CA PHE A 82 8.91 -8.41 12.18
C PHE A 82 9.33 -7.22 13.03
N PRO A 83 10.60 -7.19 13.48
CA PRO A 83 11.13 -6.07 14.29
C PRO A 83 10.97 -4.74 13.55
N GLU A 84 11.15 -4.77 12.23
CA GLU A 84 10.99 -3.65 11.33
C GLU A 84 9.57 -3.53 10.74
N ASN A 85 9.22 -2.32 10.31
CA ASN A 85 7.92 -2.01 9.71
C ASN A 85 7.82 -2.35 8.21
N TRP A 86 8.88 -2.90 7.62
CA TRP A 86 8.96 -3.11 6.17
C TRP A 86 7.75 -3.88 5.59
N PRO A 87 7.15 -4.92 6.21
CA PRO A 87 6.05 -5.63 5.56
C PRO A 87 4.84 -4.72 5.32
N GLN A 88 4.53 -3.88 6.31
CA GLN A 88 3.44 -2.92 6.22
C GLN A 88 3.77 -1.83 5.20
N ILE A 89 5.00 -1.30 5.21
CA ILE A 89 5.43 -0.28 4.24
C ILE A 89 5.28 -0.76 2.80
N VAL A 90 5.65 -2.01 2.50
CA VAL A 90 5.49 -2.56 1.15
C VAL A 90 4.03 -2.68 0.75
N ILE A 91 3.15 -3.09 1.67
CA ILE A 91 1.71 -3.12 1.44
C ILE A 91 1.19 -1.72 1.11
N LEU A 92 1.59 -0.72 1.91
CA LEU A 92 1.18 0.66 1.72
C LEU A 92 1.66 1.24 0.38
N GLN A 93 2.89 0.94 -0.03
CA GLN A 93 3.40 1.35 -1.36
C GLN A 93 2.59 0.74 -2.50
N ALA A 94 2.27 -0.55 -2.42
CA ALA A 94 1.45 -1.24 -3.42
C ALA A 94 0.03 -0.68 -3.45
N TYR A 95 -0.54 -0.39 -2.29
CA TYR A 95 -1.83 0.27 -2.13
C TYR A 95 -1.84 1.66 -2.77
N PHE A 96 -0.89 2.54 -2.45
CA PHE A 96 -0.82 3.90 -3.00
C PHE A 96 -0.62 3.89 -4.51
N ARG A 97 0.24 3.00 -5.02
CA ARG A 97 0.40 2.83 -6.47
C ARG A 97 -0.92 2.43 -7.14
N ARG A 98 -1.65 1.48 -6.55
CA ARG A 98 -2.95 1.04 -7.07
C ARG A 98 -3.98 2.16 -7.04
N GLN A 99 -4.07 2.92 -5.94
CA GLN A 99 -4.99 4.05 -5.82
C GLN A 99 -4.67 5.17 -6.81
N ARG A 100 -3.39 5.52 -6.99
CA ARG A 100 -2.97 6.49 -8.02
C ARG A 100 -3.37 6.06 -9.42
N ASN A 101 -3.16 4.79 -9.78
CA ASN A 101 -3.57 4.28 -11.09
C ASN A 101 -5.09 4.39 -11.29
N ILE A 102 -5.89 4.08 -10.26
CA ILE A 102 -7.35 4.22 -10.31
C ILE A 102 -7.75 5.68 -10.51
N LEU A 103 -7.14 6.61 -9.77
CA LEU A 103 -7.41 8.05 -9.89
C LEU A 103 -7.05 8.57 -11.29
N VAL A 104 -5.85 8.26 -11.77
CA VAL A 104 -5.39 8.63 -13.12
C VAL A 104 -6.32 8.08 -14.19
N TRP A 105 -6.72 6.81 -14.08
CA TRP A 105 -7.63 6.20 -15.04
C TRP A 105 -9.02 6.82 -15.02
N ASN A 106 -9.56 7.15 -13.84
CA ASN A 106 -10.81 7.88 -13.70
C ASN A 106 -10.74 9.29 -14.31
N MET A 107 -9.60 9.97 -14.17
CA MET A 107 -9.36 11.27 -14.83
C MET A 107 -9.38 11.12 -16.36
N PHE A 108 -8.66 10.15 -16.91
CA PHE A 108 -8.66 9.90 -18.35
C PHE A 108 -10.05 9.56 -18.89
N ARG A 109 -10.80 8.68 -18.21
CA ARG A 109 -12.17 8.36 -18.61
C ARG A 109 -13.05 9.61 -18.65
N ARG A 110 -13.00 10.44 -17.61
CA ARG A 110 -13.80 11.67 -17.54
C ARG A 110 -13.43 12.68 -18.62
N MET A 111 -12.15 12.78 -19.00
CA MET A 111 -11.72 13.62 -20.12
C MET A 111 -12.28 13.14 -21.46
N HIS A 112 -12.33 11.83 -21.70
CA HIS A 112 -12.94 11.26 -22.90
C HIS A 112 -14.45 11.50 -22.95
N GLU A 113 -15.18 11.31 -21.86
CA GLU A 113 -16.62 11.58 -21.78
C GLU A 113 -16.97 13.04 -22.09
N ILE A 114 -16.13 13.99 -21.64
CA ILE A 114 -16.29 15.42 -21.96
C ILE A 114 -16.00 15.71 -23.43
N SER A 115 -14.98 15.05 -24.01
CA SER A 115 -14.63 15.21 -25.42
C SER A 115 -15.70 14.64 -26.37
N ASP A 116 -16.37 13.56 -25.98
CA ASP A 116 -17.39 12.90 -26.80
C ASP A 116 -18.79 13.52 -26.64
N GLY A 117 -19.05 14.23 -25.52
CA GLY A 117 -20.31 14.95 -25.26
C GLY A 117 -20.45 16.32 -25.93
N GLY A 118 -19.48 16.73 -26.77
CA GLY A 118 -19.35 18.07 -27.33
C GLY A 118 -19.88 18.29 -28.75
N ARG A 119 -20.69 17.38 -29.33
CA ARG A 119 -21.41 17.72 -30.58
C ARG A 119 -22.68 18.50 -30.22
N PRO A 120 -22.79 19.79 -30.57
CA PRO A 120 -24.11 20.40 -30.68
C PRO A 120 -24.89 19.58 -31.72
N ALA A 121 -26.13 19.24 -31.37
CA ALA A 121 -27.08 18.75 -32.37
C ALA A 121 -27.40 19.95 -33.27
N ASP A 122 -26.92 19.89 -34.51
CA ASP A 122 -27.33 20.79 -35.60
C ASP A 122 -28.82 20.57 -35.96
#